data_AF-A0A7M3LVE8-F1
#
_entry.id   AF-A0A7M3LVE8-F1
#
_cell.length_a   1.000
_cell.length_b   1.000
_cell.length_c   1.000
_cell.angle_alpha   90.00
_cell.angle_beta   90.00
_cell.angle_gamma   90.00
#
_symmetry.space_group_name_H-M   'P 1'
#
loop_
_entity.id
_entity.type
_entity.pdbx_description
1 polymer ?
#
loop_
_entity_poly.entity_id
_entity_poly.type
_entity_poly.pdbx_seq_one_letter_code
_entity_poly.pdbx_strand_id
1 'polypeptide(L)'
;MVDLPAFWDSLPPGAGLKGKLAQPAAYEARYGVSALLAAVAVLLLLTREPLGVAVGVVLLAAAVGSVVLFRQRSASRETERSDWLRSKYCRHCPRTIGPSEAVEA
;
A
#
# COMPACT_ATOMS: atom_id res chain seq x y z
N MET A 1 2.50 17.88 23.09
CA MET A 1 2.16 16.74 22.22
C MET A 1 3.45 16.25 21.56
N VAL A 2 3.53 15.00 21.14
CA VAL A 2 4.74 14.45 20.47
C VAL A 2 4.37 13.88 19.12
N ASP A 3 5.31 13.91 18.16
CA ASP A 3 5.16 13.22 16.88
C ASP A 3 4.93 11.73 17.10
N LEU A 4 3.82 11.20 16.55
CA LEU A 4 3.50 9.79 16.68
C LEU A 4 4.62 8.89 16.13
N PRO A 5 5.26 9.20 14.98
CA PRO A 5 6.36 8.38 14.47
C PRO A 5 7.57 8.32 15.41
N ALA A 6 7.99 9.48 15.92
CA ALA A 6 9.13 9.57 16.84
C ALA A 6 8.82 8.89 18.19
N PHE A 7 7.57 9.02 18.66
CA PHE A 7 7.13 8.32 19.86
C PHE A 7 7.09 6.81 19.67
N TRP A 8 6.56 6.33 18.54
CA TRP A 8 6.49 4.91 18.22
C TRP A 8 7.89 4.26 18.12
N ASP A 9 8.84 4.95 17.52
CA ASP A 9 10.22 4.47 17.39
C ASP A 9 10.94 4.40 18.75
N SER A 10 10.65 5.35 19.64
CA SER A 10 11.18 5.36 21.01
C SER A 10 10.63 4.25 21.93
N LEU A 11 9.56 3.55 21.53
CA LEU A 11 8.98 2.47 22.33
C LEU A 11 9.84 1.20 22.26
N PRO A 12 10.11 0.53 23.40
CA PRO A 12 10.85 -0.72 23.41
C PRO A 12 10.10 -1.82 22.63
N PRO A 13 10.83 -2.77 22.00
CA PRO A 13 10.22 -3.91 21.34
C PRO A 13 9.38 -4.72 22.34
N GLY A 14 8.13 -5.02 22.00
CA GLY A 14 7.19 -5.73 22.88
C GLY A 14 6.31 -4.85 23.76
N ALA A 15 6.48 -3.52 23.76
CA ALA A 15 5.52 -2.63 24.40
C ALA A 15 4.13 -2.81 23.78
N GLY A 16 3.10 -3.12 24.59
CA GLY A 16 1.73 -3.31 24.08
C GLY A 16 1.16 -2.10 23.31
N LEU A 17 1.68 -0.90 23.59
CA LEU A 17 1.36 0.33 22.85
C LEU A 17 1.96 0.37 21.44
N LYS A 18 3.07 -0.32 21.19
CA LYS A 18 3.76 -0.32 19.89
C LYS A 18 2.92 -1.02 18.82
N GLY A 19 2.17 -2.06 19.19
CA GLY A 19 1.20 -2.72 18.31
C GLY A 19 -0.04 -1.85 18.05
N LYS A 20 -0.54 -1.15 19.07
CA LYS A 20 -1.72 -0.26 18.94
C LYS A 20 -1.45 0.98 18.08
N LEU A 21 -0.21 1.47 18.07
CA LEU A 21 0.22 2.64 17.33
C LEU A 21 1.03 2.26 16.07
N ALA A 22 0.98 0.99 15.66
CA ALA A 22 1.78 0.46 14.57
C ALA A 22 1.60 1.24 13.27
N GLN A 23 2.71 1.43 12.56
CA GLN A 23 2.68 2.00 11.22
C GLN A 23 1.85 1.08 10.31
N PRO A 24 0.92 1.62 9.49
CA PRO A 24 0.24 0.82 8.48
C PRO A 24 1.26 0.19 7.54
N ALA A 25 1.09 -1.09 7.24
CA ALA A 25 2.05 -1.85 6.44
C ALA A 25 2.30 -1.17 5.09
N ALA A 26 3.57 -0.99 4.74
CA ALA A 26 3.94 -0.54 3.41
C ALA A 26 3.39 -1.53 2.39
N TYR A 27 2.60 -1.05 1.44
CA TYR A 27 2.16 -1.88 0.35
C TYR A 27 3.35 -2.07 -0.61
N GLU A 28 4.15 -3.10 -0.39
CA GLU A 28 5.12 -3.53 -1.40
C GLU A 28 4.33 -4.09 -2.58
N ALA A 29 4.14 -3.25 -3.59
CA ALA A 29 3.52 -3.65 -4.83
C ALA A 29 4.45 -4.66 -5.51
N ARG A 30 4.22 -5.95 -5.26
CA ARG A 30 4.90 -7.05 -5.95
C ARG A 30 4.36 -7.15 -7.38
N TYR A 31 4.85 -6.29 -8.26
CA TYR A 31 4.51 -6.28 -9.68
C TYR A 31 5.04 -7.48 -10.47
N GLY A 32 5.80 -8.39 -9.84
CA GLY A 32 6.41 -9.53 -10.51
C GLY A 32 5.41 -10.42 -11.24
N VAL A 33 4.23 -10.64 -10.66
CA VAL A 33 3.17 -11.44 -11.31
C VAL A 33 2.59 -10.72 -12.52
N SER A 34 2.30 -9.42 -12.40
CA SER A 34 1.78 -8.61 -13.51
C SER A 34 2.79 -8.50 -14.66
N ALA A 35 4.09 -8.36 -14.35
CA ALA A 35 5.15 -8.33 -15.34
C ALA A 35 5.30 -9.67 -16.07
N LEU A 36 5.21 -10.79 -15.35
CA LEU A 36 5.29 -12.13 -15.93
C LEU A 36 4.07 -12.43 -16.83
N LEU A 37 2.86 -12.04 -16.39
CA LEU A 37 1.65 -12.13 -17.20
C LEU A 37 1.75 -11.32 -18.50
N ALA A 38 2.27 -10.09 -18.43
CA ALA A 38 2.47 -9.25 -19.61
C ALA A 38 3.47 -9.88 -20.59
N ALA A 39 4.58 -10.42 -20.10
CA ALA A 39 5.58 -11.08 -20.94
C ALA A 39 5.02 -12.32 -21.65
N VAL A 40 4.29 -13.18 -20.94
CA VAL A 40 3.65 -14.38 -21.51
C VAL A 40 2.59 -14.00 -22.56
N ALA A 41 1.82 -12.93 -22.30
CA ALA A 41 0.82 -12.46 -23.24
C ALA A 41 1.43 -11.97 -24.56
N VAL A 42 2.54 -11.23 -24.50
CA VAL A 42 3.26 -10.77 -25.70
C VAL A 42 3.80 -11.96 -26.51
N LEU A 43 4.36 -12.96 -25.84
CA LEU A 43 4.85 -14.18 -26.50
C LEU A 43 3.73 -14.93 -27.23
N LEU A 44 2.54 -15.04 -26.62
CA LEU A 44 1.37 -15.69 -27.21
C LEU A 44 0.76 -14.91 -28.38
N LEU A 45 0.88 -13.58 -28.38
CA LEU A 45 0.44 -12.75 -29.52
C LEU A 45 1.36 -12.93 -30.74
N LEU A 46 2.64 -13.23 -30.52
CA LEU A 46 3.63 -13.41 -31.58
C LEU A 46 3.47 -14.73 -32.35
N THR A 47 2.80 -15.74 -31.77
CA THR A 47 2.61 -17.04 -32.44
C THR A 47 1.58 -17.01 -33.58
N ARG A 48 0.80 -15.91 -33.72
CA ARG A 48 -0.27 -15.71 -34.73
C ARG A 48 -1.36 -16.79 -34.79
N GLU A 49 -1.34 -17.73 -33.86
CA GLU A 49 -2.40 -18.72 -33.67
C GLU A 49 -3.66 -18.01 -33.15
N PRO A 50 -4.86 -18.27 -33.71
CA PRO A 50 -6.09 -17.60 -33.26
C PRO A 50 -6.37 -17.83 -31.77
N LEU A 51 -6.02 -19.03 -31.27
CA LEU A 51 -6.11 -19.36 -29.85
C LEU A 51 -5.08 -18.60 -29.01
N GLY A 52 -3.84 -18.45 -29.51
CA GLY A 52 -2.78 -17.68 -28.86
C GLY A 52 -3.12 -16.20 -28.74
N VAL A 53 -3.73 -15.63 -29.78
CA VAL A 53 -4.19 -14.24 -29.78
C VAL A 53 -5.31 -14.02 -28.75
N ALA A 54 -6.31 -14.90 -28.71
CA ALA A 54 -7.41 -14.79 -27.74
C ALA A 54 -6.90 -14.90 -26.29
N VAL A 55 -6.04 -15.87 -26.00
CA VAL A 55 -5.45 -16.05 -24.66
C VAL A 55 -4.52 -14.88 -24.31
N GLY A 56 -3.72 -14.38 -25.26
CA GLY A 56 -2.85 -13.23 -25.08
C GLY A 56 -3.61 -11.95 -24.71
N VAL A 57 -4.75 -11.69 -25.36
CA VAL A 57 -5.60 -10.53 -25.03
C VAL A 57 -6.18 -10.65 -23.61
N VAL A 58 -6.64 -11.84 -23.20
CA VAL A 58 -7.14 -12.07 -21.84
C VAL A 58 -6.05 -11.88 -20.79
N LEU A 59 -4.84 -12.39 -21.05
CA LEU A 59 -3.70 -12.21 -20.14
C LEU A 59 -3.27 -10.74 -20.02
N LEU A 60 -3.28 -9.98 -21.12
CA LEU A 60 -3.04 -8.54 -21.08
C LEU A 60 -4.11 -7.81 -20.27
N ALA A 61 -5.39 -8.13 -20.49
CA ALA A 61 -6.48 -7.54 -19.72
C ALA A 61 -6.34 -7.86 -18.21
N ALA A 62 -5.97 -9.09 -17.86
CA ALA A 62 -5.71 -9.49 -16.49
C ALA A 62 -4.50 -8.76 -15.89
N ALA A 63 -3.41 -8.59 -16.66
CA ALA A 63 -2.24 -7.84 -16.23
C ALA A 63 -2.60 -6.37 -15.94
N VAL A 64 -3.30 -5.69 -16.86
CA VAL A 64 -3.74 -4.29 -16.68
C VAL A 64 -4.69 -4.17 -15.49
N GLY A 65 -5.69 -5.06 -15.39
CA GLY A 65 -6.64 -5.07 -14.28
C GLY A 65 -5.94 -5.24 -12.93
N SER A 66 -4.93 -6.12 -12.85
CA SER A 66 -4.15 -6.30 -11.63
C SER A 66 -3.41 -5.01 -11.23
N VAL A 67 -2.78 -4.31 -12.19
CA VAL A 67 -2.06 -3.06 -11.93
C VAL A 67 -3.00 -1.96 -11.43
N VAL A 68 -4.20 -1.84 -12.00
CA VAL A 68 -5.20 -0.85 -11.55
C VAL A 68 -5.66 -1.13 -10.12
N LEU A 69 -5.97 -2.39 -9.81
CA LEU A 69 -6.36 -2.80 -8.46
C LEU A 69 -5.23 -2.56 -7.44
N PHE A 70 -3.99 -2.86 -7.82
CA PHE A 70 -2.83 -2.57 -6.98
C PHE A 70 -2.65 -1.08 -6.75
N ARG A 71 -2.80 -0.24 -7.78
CA ARG A 71 -2.71 1.23 -7.65
C ARG A 71 -3.79 1.82 -6.76
N GLN A 72 -5.03 1.34 -6.87
CA GLN A 72 -6.12 1.81 -6.00
C GLN A 72 -5.86 1.44 -4.54
N ARG A 73 -5.42 0.21 -4.29
CA ARG A 73 -5.07 -0.25 -2.93
C ARG A 73 -3.85 0.48 -2.38
N SER A 74 -2.82 0.70 -3.19
CA SER A 74 -1.63 1.44 -2.75
C SER A 74 -1.97 2.90 -2.44
N ALA A 75 -2.81 3.57 -3.23
CA ALA A 75 -3.21 4.94 -2.98
C ALA A 75 -3.94 5.09 -1.64
N SER A 76 -4.90 4.20 -1.34
CA SER A 76 -5.63 4.22 -0.07
C SER A 76 -4.75 3.91 1.14
N ARG A 77 -3.71 3.08 0.99
CA ARG A 77 -2.77 2.76 2.08
C ARG A 77 -1.70 3.83 2.26
N GLU A 78 -1.31 4.50 1.18
CA GLU A 78 -0.36 5.62 1.24
C GLU A 78 -0.98 6.84 1.91
N THR A 79 -2.29 7.08 1.70
CA THR A 79 -3.02 8.12 2.46
C THR A 79 -3.06 7.79 3.95
N GLU A 80 -3.38 6.55 4.33
CA GLU A 80 -3.35 6.12 5.74
C GLU A 80 -1.95 6.29 6.37
N ARG A 81 -0.90 5.98 5.60
CA ARG A 81 0.49 6.17 6.03
C ARG A 81 0.86 7.63 6.18
N SER A 82 0.50 8.46 5.21
CA SER A 82 0.71 9.91 5.24
C SER A 82 0.01 10.52 6.45
N ASP A 83 -1.21 10.09 6.74
CA ASP A 83 -1.97 10.57 7.89
C ASP A 83 -1.33 10.11 9.21
N TRP A 84 -0.87 8.86 9.29
CA TRP A 84 -0.11 8.36 10.45
C TRP A 84 1.18 9.15 10.66
N LEU A 85 1.92 9.47 9.60
CA LEU A 85 3.16 10.26 9.66
C LEU A 85 2.93 11.68 10.19
N ARG A 86 1.77 12.26 9.89
CA ARG A 86 1.40 13.62 10.33
C ARG A 86 0.66 13.66 11.67
N SER A 87 0.29 12.51 12.20
CA SER A 87 -0.46 12.42 13.44
C SER A 87 0.42 12.69 14.68
N LYS A 88 -0.22 13.20 15.74
CA LYS A 88 0.42 13.49 17.02
C LYS A 88 -0.12 12.56 18.10
N TYR A 89 0.69 12.28 19.10
CA TYR A 89 0.30 11.55 20.30
C TYR A 89 0.33 12.45 21.52
N CYS A 90 -0.75 12.44 22.31
CA CYS A 90 -0.78 13.07 23.61
C CYS A 90 -0.38 12.04 24.69
N ARG A 91 0.65 12.37 25.49
CA ARG A 91 1.10 11.49 26.58
C ARG A 91 0.20 11.55 27.81
N HIS A 92 -0.52 12.66 28.00
CA HIS A 92 -1.34 12.91 29.18
C HIS A 92 -2.77 12.40 29.00
N CYS A 93 -3.31 12.54 27.79
CA CYS A 93 -4.56 11.92 27.36
C CYS A 93 -4.18 10.91 26.27
N PRO A 94 -4.26 9.57 26.50
CA PRO A 94 -3.79 8.55 25.56
C PRO A 94 -4.67 8.48 24.30
N ARG A 95 -4.66 9.55 23.52
CA ARG A 95 -5.41 9.79 22.30
C ARG A 95 -4.41 10.15 21.20
N THR A 96 -4.58 9.50 20.05
CA THR A 96 -3.96 9.89 18.79
C THR A 96 -4.78 11.01 18.17
N ILE A 97 -4.11 12.10 17.83
CA ILE A 97 -4.72 13.27 17.18
C ILE A 97 -4.38 13.16 15.69
N GLY A 98 -5.42 13.09 14.87
CA GLY A 98 -5.27 13.01 13.41
C GLY A 98 -4.71 14.31 12.83
N PRO A 99 -4.21 14.28 11.59
CA PRO A 99 -3.66 15.47 10.93
C PRO A 99 -4.67 16.61 10.77
N SER A 100 -5.97 16.32 10.58
CA SER A 100 -7.02 17.33 10.49
C SER A 100 -7.28 18.03 11.82
N GLU A 101 -7.24 17.31 12.94
CA GLU A 101 -7.43 17.86 14.29
C GLU A 101 -6.17 18.57 14.82
N ALA A 102 -4.98 18.23 14.30
CA ALA A 102 -3.71 18.81 14.74
C ALA A 102 -3.41 20.20 14.14
N VAL A 103 -4.14 20.63 13.11
CA VAL A 103 -4.00 21.97 12.50
C VAL A 103 -4.79 23.03 13.27
N GLU A 104 -5.80 22.61 14.03
CA GLU A 104 -6.73 23.48 14.77
C GLU A 104 -6.35 23.67 16.25
N ALA A 105 -5.28 23.02 16.73
CA ALA A 105 -4.82 23.02 18.12
C ALA A 105 -3.47 23.75 18.28
#